data_AF-A0A2H5XVF9-F1
#
_entry.id   AF-A0A2H5XVF9-F1
#
_cell.length_a   1.000
_cell.length_b   1.000
_cell.length_c   1.000
_cell.angle_alpha   90.00
_cell.angle_beta   90.00
_cell.angle_gamma   90.00
#
_symmetry.space_group_name_H-M   'P 1'
#
loop_
_entity.id
_entity.type
_entity.pdbx_description
1 polymer ?
#
loop_
_entity_poly.entity_id
_entity_poly.type
_entity_poly.pdbx_seq_one_letter_code
_entity_poly.pdbx_strand_id
1 'polypeptide(L)'
;MMRIFLILVATSAIAIAQCTDELLLDGSEPLVEAQLDTTGLWWAITAPYAGQQRLVVNGYRSASCDRVGRPVLSADGNHWAAWVQRAGMWELLVDTVTIPVRCAQPTALVFAPNAAVVAIGCMEGSAEIIAHRDKQYTAVRRISGLLLSPDGAHIAWTEKLQQQQRLVVDGREVATADEFLLAGFWSNQRPLYAQRAGSQWRIMRDTELVAGPFERVRAINVNRTGTAAVAQVQNLGWHSVLLLSEDYERPLPSQQYDSVWSVVLHPYLPQYGALASRQGNFFLLHSGTEYGIGRFPLERVSFTPDGSELYGLGCDVDCFLVLDGQRLPLGQDLSPAQVIARRPGSKTFSYSTPTNLFVRRTDKATFTYSRMCDHVLPPIYNRRRGRYEALGIVQGRLYLLSCL
;
A
#
# COMPACT_ATOMS: atom_id res chain seq x y z
N MET A 1 -63.77 -41.59 10.58
CA MET A 1 -63.34 -40.23 10.19
C MET A 1 -62.02 -39.94 10.89
N MET A 2 -60.89 -40.14 10.21
CA MET A 2 -59.55 -39.92 10.76
C MET A 2 -59.06 -38.55 10.27
N ARG A 3 -58.97 -37.56 11.16
CA ARG A 3 -58.48 -36.22 10.84
C ARG A 3 -56.95 -36.24 10.88
N ILE A 4 -56.32 -36.15 9.71
CA ILE A 4 -54.89 -35.96 9.56
C ILE A 4 -54.60 -34.47 9.79
N PHE A 5 -53.87 -34.16 10.86
CA PHE A 5 -53.34 -32.82 11.12
C PHE A 5 -52.03 -32.67 10.35
N LEU A 6 -52.04 -31.85 9.30
CA LEU A 6 -50.84 -31.48 8.56
C LEU A 6 -50.14 -30.34 9.34
N ILE A 7 -49.01 -30.65 9.98
CA ILE A 7 -48.18 -29.63 10.63
C ILE A 7 -47.25 -29.05 9.57
N LEU A 8 -47.54 -27.82 9.14
CA LEU A 8 -46.69 -27.06 8.23
C LEU A 8 -45.51 -26.46 9.04
N VAL A 9 -44.33 -27.09 8.96
CA VAL A 9 -43.11 -26.52 9.54
C VAL A 9 -42.59 -25.47 8.56
N ALA A 10 -42.86 -24.19 8.85
CA ALA A 10 -42.26 -23.07 8.14
C ALA A 10 -40.81 -22.93 8.61
N THR A 11 -39.86 -23.49 7.85
CA THR A 11 -38.45 -23.15 8.00
C THR A 11 -38.25 -21.75 7.41
N SER A 12 -38.17 -20.74 8.26
CA SER A 12 -37.69 -19.42 7.88
C SER A 12 -36.22 -19.57 7.45
N ALA A 13 -35.98 -19.53 6.14
CA ALA A 13 -34.65 -19.31 5.61
C ALA A 13 -34.22 -17.92 6.10
N ILE A 14 -33.33 -17.88 7.10
CA ILE A 14 -32.66 -16.65 7.50
C ILE A 14 -31.81 -16.27 6.28
N ALA A 15 -32.29 -15.30 5.49
CA ALA A 15 -31.47 -14.66 4.48
C ALA A 15 -30.31 -14.02 5.24
N ILE A 16 -29.13 -14.63 5.19
CA ILE A 16 -27.91 -14.04 5.73
C ILE A 16 -27.76 -12.70 5.00
N ALA A 17 -27.81 -11.60 5.75
CA ALA A 17 -27.59 -10.28 5.19
C ALA A 17 -26.24 -10.30 4.46
N GLN A 18 -26.26 -10.13 3.14
CA GLN A 18 -25.06 -10.22 2.30
C GLN A 18 -24.07 -9.08 2.60
N CYS A 19 -24.58 -7.99 3.19
CA CYS A 19 -23.80 -6.91 3.77
C CYS A 19 -24.31 -6.58 5.18
N THR A 20 -23.40 -6.17 6.05
CA THR A 20 -23.66 -5.74 7.42
C THR A 20 -22.93 -4.42 7.70
N ASP A 21 -23.41 -3.68 8.69
CA ASP A 21 -22.74 -2.51 9.22
C ASP A 21 -22.57 -2.58 10.74
N GLU A 22 -21.40 -2.17 11.21
CA GLU A 22 -21.05 -2.11 12.63
C GLU A 22 -20.72 -0.66 13.00
N LEU A 23 -21.38 -0.12 14.03
CA LEU A 23 -21.06 1.21 14.55
C LEU A 23 -19.72 1.16 15.28
N LEU A 24 -18.72 1.84 14.74
CA LEU A 24 -17.38 1.95 15.34
C LEU A 24 -17.28 3.15 16.28
N LEU A 25 -17.78 4.31 15.83
CA LEU A 25 -17.80 5.56 16.58
C LEU A 25 -19.19 6.18 16.49
N ASP A 26 -19.80 6.46 17.64
CA ASP A 26 -21.17 6.96 17.82
C ASP A 26 -21.34 8.46 17.49
N GLY A 27 -20.25 9.17 17.17
CA GLY A 27 -20.25 10.60 16.90
C GLY A 27 -20.26 11.46 18.17
N SER A 28 -20.03 10.89 19.35
CA SER A 28 -19.84 11.64 20.61
C SER A 28 -18.63 12.59 20.54
N GLU A 29 -17.64 12.24 19.73
CA GLU A 29 -16.49 13.08 19.40
C GLU A 29 -16.50 13.37 17.90
N PRO A 30 -16.35 14.63 17.46
CA PRO A 30 -16.22 14.98 16.06
C PRO A 30 -15.10 14.18 15.37
N LEU A 31 -15.44 13.54 14.26
CA LEU A 31 -14.50 12.80 13.42
C LEU A 31 -13.65 13.78 12.59
N VAL A 32 -12.33 13.69 12.68
CA VAL A 32 -11.38 14.50 11.90
C VAL A 32 -10.91 13.75 10.67
N GLU A 33 -10.46 12.51 10.86
CA GLU A 33 -9.93 11.66 9.80
C GLU A 33 -10.16 10.19 10.17
N ALA A 34 -10.35 9.33 9.18
CA ALA A 34 -10.36 7.89 9.37
C ALA A 34 -9.78 7.18 8.14
N GLN A 35 -9.18 6.01 8.36
CA GLN A 35 -8.69 5.17 7.28
C GLN A 35 -8.78 3.70 7.68
N LEU A 36 -8.86 2.85 6.67
CA LEU A 36 -8.81 1.39 6.76
C LEU A 36 -7.68 0.91 5.86
N ASP A 37 -6.76 0.12 6.39
CA ASP A 37 -5.65 -0.43 5.62
C ASP A 37 -5.95 -1.83 5.09
N THR A 38 -5.12 -2.33 4.18
CA THR A 38 -5.30 -3.63 3.50
C THR A 38 -5.36 -4.86 4.41
N THR A 39 -4.89 -4.76 5.66
CA THR A 39 -4.93 -5.82 6.68
C THR A 39 -6.24 -5.86 7.47
N GLY A 40 -7.07 -4.83 7.32
CA GLY A 40 -8.32 -4.68 8.05
C GLY A 40 -8.21 -3.91 9.36
N LEU A 41 -7.05 -3.32 9.67
CA LEU A 41 -6.92 -2.42 10.80
C LEU A 41 -7.45 -1.04 10.38
N TRP A 42 -8.38 -0.52 11.18
CA TRP A 42 -8.92 0.81 10.99
C TRP A 42 -8.43 1.73 12.10
N TRP A 43 -8.27 2.99 11.74
CA TRP A 43 -7.97 4.05 12.70
C TRP A 43 -8.79 5.29 12.40
N ALA A 44 -8.97 6.11 13.43
CA ALA A 44 -9.62 7.40 13.34
C ALA A 44 -8.93 8.40 14.26
N ILE A 45 -8.91 9.67 13.83
CA ILE A 45 -8.58 10.81 14.68
C ILE A 45 -9.89 11.53 14.99
N THR A 46 -10.19 11.71 16.27
CA THR A 46 -11.36 12.45 16.78
C THR A 46 -10.93 13.70 17.52
N ALA A 47 -11.84 14.66 17.70
CA ALA A 47 -11.60 15.91 18.42
C ALA A 47 -12.49 16.03 19.67
N PRO A 48 -12.17 15.35 20.79
CA PRO A 48 -13.03 15.29 21.97
C PRO A 48 -13.27 16.64 22.66
N TYR A 49 -12.31 17.56 22.57
CA TYR A 49 -12.39 18.91 23.12
C TYR A 49 -11.77 19.92 22.14
N ALA A 50 -12.06 21.21 22.33
CA ALA A 50 -11.46 22.26 21.53
C ALA A 50 -9.92 22.20 21.60
N GLY A 51 -9.27 22.08 20.44
CA GLY A 51 -7.80 22.01 20.34
C GLY A 51 -7.17 20.71 20.85
N GLN A 52 -7.97 19.67 21.10
CA GLN A 52 -7.49 18.34 21.49
C GLN A 52 -7.91 17.29 20.46
N GLN A 53 -7.02 16.34 20.22
CA GLN A 53 -7.22 15.18 19.38
C GLN A 53 -7.11 13.89 20.17
N ARG A 54 -7.66 12.81 19.62
CA ARG A 54 -7.53 11.46 20.13
C ARG A 54 -7.36 10.50 18.97
N LEU A 55 -6.46 9.54 19.13
CA LEU A 55 -6.28 8.44 18.20
C LEU A 55 -7.15 7.27 18.66
N VAL A 56 -7.91 6.71 17.73
CA VAL A 56 -8.63 5.44 17.91
C VAL A 56 -8.08 4.43 16.91
N VAL A 57 -7.68 3.25 17.37
CA VAL A 57 -7.21 2.15 16.50
C VAL A 57 -7.89 0.86 16.91
N ASN A 58 -8.67 0.24 16.01
CA ASN A 58 -9.43 -0.99 16.30
C ASN A 58 -10.17 -0.97 17.66
N GLY A 59 -10.77 0.16 18.01
CA GLY A 59 -11.50 0.34 19.28
C GLY A 59 -10.66 0.74 20.49
N TYR A 60 -9.33 0.60 20.47
CA TYR A 60 -8.47 1.23 21.46
C TYR A 60 -8.54 2.74 21.33
N ARG A 61 -8.75 3.45 22.44
CA ARG A 61 -8.81 4.92 22.50
C ARG A 61 -7.62 5.45 23.28
N SER A 62 -6.79 6.30 22.66
CA SER A 62 -5.71 6.99 23.36
C SER A 62 -6.26 8.02 24.36
N ALA A 63 -5.41 8.45 25.30
CA ALA A 63 -5.67 9.69 26.02
C ALA A 63 -5.75 10.87 25.03
N SER A 64 -6.49 11.92 25.39
CA SER A 64 -6.52 13.15 24.60
C SER A 64 -5.14 13.83 24.63
N CYS A 65 -4.78 14.44 23.52
CA CYS A 65 -3.51 15.13 23.33
C CYS A 65 -3.71 16.32 22.40
N ASP A 66 -2.76 17.24 22.37
CA ASP A 66 -2.87 18.46 21.56
C ASP A 66 -2.98 18.12 20.07
N ARG A 67 -2.17 17.16 19.60
CA ARG A 67 -2.15 16.69 18.20
C ARG A 67 -1.79 15.21 18.07
N VAL A 68 -2.28 14.58 17.02
CA VAL A 68 -1.96 13.22 16.60
C VAL A 68 -1.37 13.26 15.19
N GLY A 69 -0.20 12.65 15.00
CA GLY A 69 0.34 12.35 13.67
C GLY A 69 -0.36 11.12 13.09
N ARG A 70 -0.52 11.06 11.76
CA ARG A 70 -1.10 9.88 11.11
C ARG A 70 -0.36 8.60 11.54
N PRO A 71 -1.07 7.56 12.01
CA PRO A 71 -0.43 6.34 12.45
C PRO A 71 0.22 5.62 11.28
N VAL A 72 1.35 4.98 11.56
CA VAL A 72 2.06 4.08 10.65
C VAL A 72 1.79 2.66 11.11
N LEU A 73 1.48 1.80 10.15
CA LEU A 73 1.07 0.42 10.40
C LEU A 73 2.17 -0.52 9.93
N SER A 74 2.40 -1.58 10.71
CA SER A 74 3.20 -2.73 10.27
C SER A 74 2.53 -3.42 9.07
N ALA A 75 3.32 -4.01 8.17
CA ALA A 75 2.79 -4.59 6.93
C ALA A 75 1.93 -5.86 7.17
N ASP A 76 2.06 -6.49 8.34
CA ASP A 76 1.21 -7.58 8.76
C ASP A 76 -0.11 -7.07 9.39
N GLY A 77 -0.16 -5.82 9.86
CA GLY A 77 -1.34 -5.21 10.49
C GLY A 77 -1.49 -5.55 11.98
N ASN A 78 -0.46 -6.10 12.62
CA ASN A 78 -0.52 -6.48 14.03
C ASN A 78 -0.01 -5.38 14.97
N HIS A 79 0.87 -4.52 14.47
CA HIS A 79 1.43 -3.39 15.19
C HIS A 79 1.15 -2.06 14.50
N TRP A 80 1.07 -1.00 15.30
CA TRP A 80 0.97 0.36 14.81
C TRP A 80 1.74 1.31 15.72
N ALA A 81 2.10 2.47 15.17
CA ALA A 81 2.73 3.53 15.94
C ALA A 81 2.25 4.89 15.45
N ALA A 82 2.24 5.88 16.34
CA ALA A 82 1.91 7.25 16.02
C ALA A 82 2.72 8.21 16.88
N TRP A 83 3.00 9.40 16.33
CA TRP A 83 3.44 10.53 17.13
C TRP A 83 2.22 11.18 17.78
N VAL A 84 2.29 11.45 19.08
CA VAL A 84 1.25 12.18 19.83
C VAL A 84 1.87 13.37 20.55
N GLN A 85 1.29 14.56 20.42
CA GLN A 85 1.83 15.78 21.01
C GLN A 85 1.11 16.14 22.31
N ARG A 86 1.85 16.28 23.42
CA ARG A 86 1.34 16.71 24.72
C ARG A 86 2.22 17.80 25.31
N ALA A 87 1.60 18.89 25.76
CA ALA A 87 2.30 20.03 26.35
C ALA A 87 3.44 20.54 25.44
N GLY A 88 3.18 20.57 24.12
CA GLY A 88 4.15 21.02 23.12
C GLY A 88 5.21 19.99 22.70
N MET A 89 5.33 18.85 23.37
CA MET A 89 6.32 17.81 23.04
C MET A 89 5.66 16.60 22.38
N TRP A 90 6.29 16.05 21.35
CA TRP A 90 5.87 14.79 20.74
C TRP A 90 6.42 13.60 21.53
N GLU A 91 5.55 12.63 21.76
CA GLU A 91 5.83 11.33 22.35
C GLU A 91 5.49 10.25 21.32
N LEU A 92 6.18 9.11 21.39
CA LEU A 92 5.89 7.97 20.53
C LEU A 92 4.87 7.06 21.22
N LEU A 93 3.74 6.82 20.57
CA LEU A 93 2.76 5.82 20.97
C LEU A 93 2.95 4.60 20.06
N VAL A 94 3.32 3.45 20.64
CA VAL A 94 3.42 2.18 19.91
C VAL A 94 2.40 1.22 20.49
N ASP A 95 1.49 0.74 19.65
CA ASP A 95 0.30 0.03 20.07
C ASP A 95 -0.39 0.81 21.21
N THR A 96 -0.55 0.22 22.39
CA THR A 96 -1.19 0.89 23.53
C THR A 96 -0.21 1.51 24.53
N VAL A 97 1.09 1.55 24.20
CA VAL A 97 2.18 1.93 25.12
C VAL A 97 2.85 3.21 24.64
N THR A 98 2.87 4.23 25.51
CA THR A 98 3.68 5.43 25.27
C THR A 98 5.13 5.14 25.63
N ILE A 99 6.02 5.28 24.64
CA ILE A 99 7.46 5.23 24.82
C ILE A 99 7.94 6.67 25.06
N PRO A 100 8.74 6.94 26.11
CA PRO A 100 9.18 8.28 26.50
C PRO A 100 10.29 8.82 25.57
N VAL A 101 10.03 8.83 24.26
CA VAL A 101 10.86 9.53 23.28
C VAL A 101 10.29 10.94 23.17
N ARG A 102 10.92 11.90 23.85
CA ARG A 102 10.53 13.30 23.76
C ARG A 102 11.17 13.94 22.54
N CYS A 103 10.33 14.39 21.62
CA CYS A 103 10.75 15.01 20.38
C CYS A 103 10.05 16.36 20.16
N ALA A 104 10.80 17.41 19.83
CA ALA A 104 10.19 18.70 19.51
C ALA A 104 9.62 18.71 18.08
N GLN A 105 10.32 18.05 17.14
CA GLN A 105 9.96 18.04 15.72
C GLN A 105 10.23 16.65 15.12
N PRO A 106 9.21 15.76 15.08
CA PRO A 106 9.35 14.43 14.50
C PRO A 106 9.48 14.51 12.97
N THR A 107 10.26 13.59 12.41
CA THR A 107 10.61 13.58 10.97
C THR A 107 10.36 12.25 10.29
N ALA A 108 10.51 11.14 11.01
CA ALA A 108 10.30 9.80 10.47
C ALA A 108 9.66 8.87 11.51
N LEU A 109 8.85 7.94 11.00
CA LEU A 109 8.30 6.80 11.73
C LEU A 109 8.07 5.69 10.71
N VAL A 110 8.85 4.60 10.79
CA VAL A 110 8.75 3.49 9.84
C VAL A 110 8.85 2.15 10.55
N PHE A 111 8.04 1.19 10.10
CA PHE A 111 8.16 -0.21 10.52
C PHE A 111 9.06 -0.98 9.57
N ALA A 112 9.71 -2.02 10.10
CA ALA A 112 10.33 -3.04 9.27
C ALA A 112 9.24 -3.80 8.50
N PRO A 113 9.51 -4.25 7.26
CA PRO A 113 8.52 -4.94 6.43
C PRO A 113 7.93 -6.19 7.09
N ASN A 114 8.73 -6.99 7.80
CA ASN A 114 8.30 -8.28 8.35
C ASN A 114 8.60 -8.44 9.85
N ALA A 115 8.87 -7.33 10.56
CA ALA A 115 9.18 -7.37 12.00
C ALA A 115 8.55 -6.18 12.73
N ALA A 116 8.23 -6.38 14.02
CA ALA A 116 7.76 -5.34 14.93
C ALA A 116 8.90 -4.40 15.38
N VAL A 117 9.77 -4.02 14.45
CA VAL A 117 10.89 -3.10 14.68
C VAL A 117 10.55 -1.77 14.03
N VAL A 118 10.74 -0.69 14.78
CA VAL A 118 10.46 0.68 14.34
C VAL A 118 11.76 1.47 14.30
N ALA A 119 11.90 2.34 13.30
CA ALA A 119 12.85 3.44 13.31
C ALA A 119 12.12 4.77 13.35
N ILE A 120 12.64 5.69 14.15
CA ILE A 120 12.06 7.01 14.37
C ILE A 120 13.10 8.08 14.15
N GLY A 121 12.66 9.24 13.67
CA GLY A 121 13.49 10.41 13.48
C GLY A 121 12.97 11.60 14.27
N CYS A 122 13.88 12.35 14.87
CA CYS A 122 13.59 13.61 15.55
C CYS A 122 14.64 14.67 15.20
N MET A 123 14.24 15.90 14.91
CA MET A 123 15.20 17.00 14.75
C MET A 123 15.77 17.45 16.10
N GLU A 124 17.09 17.60 16.14
CA GLU A 124 17.84 18.25 17.20
C GLU A 124 18.67 19.38 16.57
N GLY A 125 18.13 20.60 16.63
CA GLY A 125 18.69 21.75 15.92
C GLY A 125 18.63 21.56 14.39
N SER A 126 19.80 21.53 13.74
CA SER A 126 19.91 21.34 12.29
C SER A 126 20.18 19.88 11.86
N ALA A 127 20.40 18.99 12.83
CA ALA A 127 20.62 17.57 12.59
C ALA A 127 19.37 16.77 12.98
N GLU A 128 19.24 15.57 12.42
CA GLU A 128 18.22 14.61 12.80
C GLU A 128 18.84 13.46 13.58
N ILE A 129 18.27 13.14 14.74
CA ILE A 129 18.59 11.94 15.49
C ILE A 129 17.62 10.84 15.06
N ILE A 130 18.17 9.79 14.46
CA ILE A 130 17.46 8.58 14.08
C ILE A 130 17.69 7.54 15.16
N ALA A 131 16.63 7.09 15.83
CA ALA A 131 16.71 5.96 16.75
C ALA A 131 16.18 4.69 16.06
N HIS A 132 16.95 3.62 16.14
CA HIS A 132 16.62 2.32 15.55
C HIS A 132 17.21 1.23 16.45
N ARG A 133 16.34 0.38 17.01
CA ARG A 133 16.69 -0.60 18.05
C ARG A 133 17.38 0.09 19.23
N ASP A 134 18.55 -0.40 19.63
CA ASP A 134 19.41 0.09 20.71
C ASP A 134 20.42 1.15 20.23
N LYS A 135 20.33 1.59 18.97
CA LYS A 135 21.27 2.52 18.35
C LYS A 135 20.63 3.85 18.01
N GLN A 136 21.49 4.88 18.02
CA GLN A 136 21.16 6.22 17.56
C GLN A 136 22.16 6.64 16.49
N TYR A 137 21.65 7.32 15.47
CA TYR A 137 22.42 7.84 14.36
C TYR A 137 22.13 9.31 14.18
N THR A 138 23.17 10.10 13.92
CA THR A 138 23.01 11.50 13.53
C THR A 138 22.98 11.58 12.02
N ALA A 139 21.86 12.00 11.46
CA ALA A 139 21.71 12.28 10.05
C ALA A 139 21.74 13.79 9.78
N VAL A 140 22.46 14.18 8.73
CA VAL A 140 22.62 15.58 8.35
C VAL A 140 22.03 15.78 6.96
N ARG A 141 21.04 16.67 6.84
CA ARG A 141 20.35 16.97 5.57
C ARG A 141 19.86 15.69 4.86
N ARG A 142 19.22 14.79 5.60
CA ARG A 142 18.56 13.59 5.04
C ARG A 142 17.52 14.01 3.99
N ILE A 143 17.50 13.30 2.86
CA ILE A 143 16.60 13.60 1.73
C ILE A 143 15.58 12.48 1.52
N SER A 144 15.97 11.22 1.70
CA SER A 144 15.05 10.08 1.58
C SER A 144 14.27 9.83 2.86
N GLY A 145 13.21 9.01 2.78
CA GLY A 145 12.69 8.29 3.95
C GLY A 145 13.72 7.31 4.54
N LEU A 146 13.39 6.73 5.69
CA LEU A 146 14.15 5.63 6.30
C LEU A 146 13.66 4.30 5.73
N LEU A 147 14.59 3.41 5.38
CA LEU A 147 14.27 2.05 4.96
C LEU A 147 14.87 1.05 5.93
N LEU A 148 14.09 0.06 6.33
CA LEU A 148 14.52 -1.03 7.17
C LEU A 148 14.63 -2.31 6.37
N SER A 149 15.59 -3.16 6.73
CA SER A 149 15.65 -4.52 6.20
C SER A 149 14.41 -5.34 6.60
N PRO A 150 14.08 -6.45 5.90
CA PRO A 150 12.90 -7.26 6.20
C PRO A 150 12.74 -7.64 7.69
N ASP A 151 13.83 -8.00 8.35
CA ASP A 151 13.90 -8.33 9.78
C ASP A 151 14.13 -7.11 10.70
N GLY A 152 14.26 -5.92 10.11
CA GLY A 152 14.55 -4.67 10.79
C GLY A 152 15.93 -4.60 11.42
N ALA A 153 16.88 -5.47 11.06
CA ALA A 153 18.24 -5.44 11.60
C ALA A 153 19.07 -4.27 11.06
N HIS A 154 18.85 -3.88 9.81
CA HIS A 154 19.59 -2.82 9.13
C HIS A 154 18.70 -1.65 8.76
N ILE A 155 19.29 -0.47 8.68
CA ILE A 155 18.63 0.78 8.30
C ILE A 155 19.43 1.51 7.22
N ALA A 156 18.74 2.06 6.22
CA ALA A 156 19.32 2.84 5.13
C ALA A 156 18.59 4.17 4.90
N TRP A 157 19.37 5.19 4.52
CA TRP A 157 18.86 6.49 4.09
C TRP A 157 19.88 7.22 3.21
N THR A 158 19.46 8.32 2.58
CA THR A 158 20.36 9.19 1.80
C THR A 158 20.43 10.58 2.37
N GLU A 159 21.60 11.19 2.26
CA GLU A 159 21.90 12.52 2.74
C GLU A 159 22.48 13.41 1.64
N LYS A 160 22.24 14.72 1.74
CA LYS A 160 22.85 15.68 0.82
C LYS A 160 24.31 15.91 1.17
N LEU A 161 25.22 15.59 0.25
CA LEU A 161 26.66 15.87 0.37
C LEU A 161 27.08 16.85 -0.74
N GLN A 162 27.15 18.15 -0.40
CA GLN A 162 27.42 19.23 -1.37
C GLN A 162 26.50 19.15 -2.61
N GLN A 163 27.05 18.87 -3.81
CA GLN A 163 26.28 18.69 -5.04
C GLN A 163 25.83 17.24 -5.25
N GLN A 164 26.36 16.30 -4.49
CA GLN A 164 26.07 14.87 -4.56
C GLN A 164 25.14 14.44 -3.41
N GLN A 165 24.90 13.15 -3.35
CA GLN A 165 24.23 12.45 -2.27
C GLN A 165 25.15 11.34 -1.78
N ARG A 166 24.98 10.93 -0.52
CA ARG A 166 25.58 9.72 0.01
C ARG A 166 24.49 8.77 0.51
N LEU A 167 24.67 7.48 0.24
CA LEU A 167 23.90 6.39 0.82
C LEU A 167 24.57 6.00 2.14
N VAL A 168 23.79 6.06 3.22
CA VAL A 168 24.21 5.65 4.55
C VAL A 168 23.46 4.39 4.94
N VAL A 169 24.19 3.37 5.40
CA VAL A 169 23.64 2.13 5.95
C VAL A 169 24.23 1.93 7.34
N ASP A 170 23.38 1.77 8.35
CA ASP A 170 23.76 1.65 9.76
C ASP A 170 24.78 2.71 10.23
N GLY A 171 24.59 3.96 9.77
CA GLY A 171 25.46 5.09 10.11
C GLY A 171 26.80 5.13 9.36
N ARG A 172 27.03 4.22 8.41
CA ARG A 172 28.24 4.20 7.58
C ARG A 172 27.91 4.58 6.14
N GLU A 173 28.76 5.39 5.53
CA GLU A 173 28.69 5.69 4.10
C GLU A 173 29.05 4.44 3.29
N VAL A 174 28.14 4.02 2.41
CA VAL A 174 28.30 2.84 1.54
C VAL A 174 28.59 3.24 0.09
N ALA A 175 27.96 4.31 -0.38
CA ALA A 175 28.14 4.81 -1.74
C ALA A 175 27.88 6.32 -1.83
N THR A 176 28.51 6.97 -2.82
CA THR A 176 28.30 8.38 -3.15
C THR A 176 28.05 8.54 -4.64
N ALA A 177 27.01 9.31 -4.99
CA ALA A 177 26.54 9.51 -6.36
C ALA A 177 25.78 10.83 -6.48
N ASP A 178 25.43 11.27 -7.68
CA ASP A 178 24.68 12.52 -7.85
C ASP A 178 23.25 12.39 -7.31
N GLU A 179 22.68 11.19 -7.40
CA GLU A 179 21.31 10.88 -7.00
C GLU A 179 21.13 9.38 -6.70
N PHE A 180 20.25 9.05 -5.76
CA PHE A 180 19.86 7.67 -5.43
C PHE A 180 18.35 7.48 -5.50
N LEU A 181 17.93 6.28 -5.94
CA LEU A 181 16.61 5.71 -5.67
C LEU A 181 16.80 4.45 -4.85
N LEU A 182 16.30 4.45 -3.61
CA LEU A 182 16.41 3.29 -2.73
C LEU A 182 15.25 2.32 -2.99
N ALA A 183 15.56 1.04 -3.21
CA ALA A 183 14.55 0.02 -3.47
C ALA A 183 14.15 -0.76 -2.21
N GLY A 184 15.04 -0.84 -1.22
CA GLY A 184 14.91 -1.67 -0.02
C GLY A 184 16.13 -2.54 0.20
N PHE A 185 15.97 -3.59 0.98
CA PHE A 185 16.99 -4.60 1.23
C PHE A 185 16.58 -5.93 0.61
N TRP A 186 17.55 -6.64 0.06
CA TRP A 186 17.40 -8.03 -0.31
C TRP A 186 17.35 -8.93 0.94
N SER A 187 16.90 -10.17 0.79
CA SER A 187 16.76 -11.13 1.89
C SER A 187 18.08 -11.46 2.60
N ASN A 188 19.20 -11.26 1.91
CA ASN A 188 20.56 -11.39 2.45
C ASN A 188 21.10 -10.10 3.11
N GLN A 189 20.21 -9.16 3.45
CA GLN A 189 20.53 -7.89 4.12
C GLN A 189 21.36 -6.89 3.31
N ARG A 190 21.52 -7.12 2.00
CA ARG A 190 22.21 -6.16 1.14
C ARG A 190 21.24 -5.09 0.62
N PRO A 191 21.59 -3.80 0.68
CA PRO A 191 20.74 -2.75 0.13
C PRO A 191 20.69 -2.86 -1.40
N LEU A 192 19.49 -2.76 -1.98
CA LEU A 192 19.28 -2.62 -3.41
C LEU A 192 18.90 -1.17 -3.72
N TYR A 193 19.61 -0.55 -4.64
CA TYR A 193 19.39 0.84 -5.00
C TYR A 193 19.76 1.10 -6.45
N ALA A 194 19.20 2.16 -7.03
CA ALA A 194 19.71 2.74 -8.26
C ALA A 194 20.48 4.03 -7.94
N GLN A 195 21.61 4.23 -8.60
CA GLN A 195 22.43 5.43 -8.44
C GLN A 195 22.68 6.09 -9.79
N ARG A 196 22.69 7.43 -9.80
CA ARG A 196 23.06 8.23 -10.98
C ARG A 196 24.45 8.82 -10.80
N ALA A 197 25.33 8.55 -11.76
CA ALA A 197 26.63 9.19 -11.85
C ALA A 197 26.76 9.84 -13.24
N GLY A 198 26.83 11.17 -13.29
CA GLY A 198 26.73 11.91 -14.53
C GLY A 198 25.38 11.70 -15.21
N SER A 199 25.40 11.26 -16.47
CA SER A 199 24.20 11.02 -17.29
C SER A 199 23.67 9.59 -17.21
N GLN A 200 24.28 8.71 -16.42
CA GLN A 200 23.95 7.28 -16.40
C GLN A 200 23.45 6.81 -15.05
N TRP A 201 22.43 5.96 -15.08
CA TRP A 201 21.95 5.22 -13.93
C TRP A 201 22.46 3.78 -13.94
N ARG A 202 22.78 3.26 -12.75
CA ARG A 202 23.13 1.86 -12.52
C ARG A 202 22.34 1.33 -11.33
N ILE A 203 21.89 0.09 -11.41
CA ILE A 203 21.25 -0.63 -10.31
C ILE A 203 22.34 -1.44 -9.61
N MET A 204 22.49 -1.22 -8.31
CA MET A 204 23.51 -1.79 -7.46
C MET A 204 22.87 -2.60 -6.34
N ARG A 205 23.53 -3.69 -5.94
CA ARG A 205 23.22 -4.43 -4.72
C ARG A 205 24.46 -4.41 -3.86
N ASP A 206 24.42 -3.68 -2.76
CA ASP A 206 25.62 -3.30 -2.00
C ASP A 206 26.66 -2.63 -2.93
N THR A 207 27.78 -3.30 -3.24
CA THR A 207 28.83 -2.80 -4.15
C THR A 207 28.77 -3.46 -5.55
N GLU A 208 27.93 -4.46 -5.72
CA GLU A 208 27.80 -5.24 -6.95
C GLU A 208 26.93 -4.53 -7.99
N LEU A 209 27.42 -4.45 -9.24
CA LEU A 209 26.63 -3.96 -10.37
C LEU A 209 25.63 -5.04 -10.80
N VAL A 210 24.34 -4.79 -10.59
CA VAL A 210 23.27 -5.71 -10.98
C VAL A 210 22.81 -5.44 -12.42
N ALA A 211 22.63 -4.18 -12.79
CA ALA A 211 22.17 -3.80 -14.12
C ALA A 211 22.55 -2.37 -14.52
N GLY A 212 22.64 -2.15 -15.83
CA GLY A 212 22.92 -0.86 -16.44
C GLY A 212 24.22 -0.87 -17.28
N PRO A 213 24.63 0.29 -17.81
CA PRO A 213 24.04 1.60 -17.58
C PRO A 213 22.69 1.81 -18.27
N PHE A 214 21.88 2.71 -17.70
CA PHE A 214 20.62 3.21 -18.28
C PHE A 214 20.67 4.73 -18.41
N GLU A 215 19.87 5.29 -19.32
CA GLU A 215 19.63 6.73 -19.40
C GLU A 215 18.86 7.22 -18.17
N ARG A 216 17.86 6.44 -17.73
CA ARG A 216 17.09 6.74 -16.52
C ARG A 216 16.61 5.47 -15.82
N VAL A 217 16.66 5.46 -14.48
CA VAL A 217 15.82 4.59 -13.65
C VAL A 217 14.75 5.48 -13.04
N ARG A 218 13.46 5.17 -13.28
CA ARG A 218 12.33 5.99 -12.80
C ARG A 218 11.81 5.55 -11.44
N ALA A 219 11.81 4.25 -11.22
CA ALA A 219 11.38 3.61 -9.98
C ALA A 219 12.07 2.27 -9.84
N ILE A 220 12.30 1.85 -8.60
CA ILE A 220 12.78 0.51 -8.27
C ILE A 220 12.21 0.13 -6.90
N ASN A 221 11.69 -1.08 -6.76
CA ASN A 221 11.13 -1.57 -5.49
C ASN A 221 11.45 -3.05 -5.31
N VAL A 222 11.70 -3.44 -4.06
CA VAL A 222 11.86 -4.84 -3.64
C VAL A 222 10.52 -5.38 -3.10
N ASN A 223 10.26 -6.67 -3.30
CA ASN A 223 9.07 -7.32 -2.75
C ASN A 223 9.18 -7.51 -1.22
N ARG A 224 8.10 -7.99 -0.58
CA ARG A 224 8.05 -8.06 0.90
C ARG A 224 9.12 -8.99 1.48
N THR A 225 9.52 -10.01 0.74
CA THR A 225 10.47 -11.03 1.19
C THR A 225 11.92 -10.71 0.86
N GLY A 226 12.21 -9.65 0.09
CA GLY A 226 13.57 -9.36 -0.34
C GLY A 226 14.10 -10.34 -1.40
N THR A 227 13.24 -10.99 -2.17
CA THR A 227 13.61 -12.07 -3.12
C THR A 227 13.41 -11.69 -4.59
N ALA A 228 12.67 -10.61 -4.84
CA ALA A 228 12.46 -10.07 -6.17
C ALA A 228 12.45 -8.54 -6.12
N ALA A 229 12.86 -7.90 -7.22
CA ALA A 229 12.69 -6.47 -7.41
C ALA A 229 12.21 -6.16 -8.83
N VAL A 230 11.53 -5.03 -8.98
CA VAL A 230 11.12 -4.51 -10.29
C VAL A 230 11.66 -3.09 -10.44
N ALA A 231 12.23 -2.80 -11.60
CA ALA A 231 12.68 -1.45 -11.95
C ALA A 231 12.01 -0.98 -13.24
N GLN A 232 11.58 0.29 -13.26
CA GLN A 232 11.22 0.97 -14.49
C GLN A 232 12.44 1.71 -15.02
N VAL A 233 12.89 1.32 -16.21
CA VAL A 233 14.09 1.89 -16.84
C VAL A 233 13.77 2.56 -18.16
N GLN A 234 14.64 3.47 -18.57
CA GLN A 234 14.61 4.11 -19.87
C GLN A 234 15.99 4.01 -20.52
N ASN A 235 16.02 3.67 -21.81
CA ASN A 235 17.24 3.62 -22.60
C ASN A 235 16.95 3.98 -24.07
N LEU A 236 17.73 4.89 -24.64
CA LEU A 236 17.54 5.40 -26.01
C LEU A 236 16.12 5.94 -26.21
N GLY A 237 15.57 6.63 -25.21
CA GLY A 237 14.19 7.13 -25.21
C GLY A 237 13.11 6.09 -24.91
N TRP A 238 13.38 4.79 -25.06
CA TRP A 238 12.39 3.71 -24.84
C TRP A 238 12.27 3.33 -23.37
N HIS A 239 11.04 3.00 -22.95
CA HIS A 239 10.73 2.52 -21.61
C HIS A 239 10.65 0.99 -21.57
N SER A 240 11.15 0.39 -20.50
CA SER A 240 10.98 -1.04 -20.21
C SER A 240 10.89 -1.30 -18.72
N VAL A 241 10.39 -2.48 -18.36
CA VAL A 241 10.40 -3.01 -17.00
C VAL A 241 11.51 -4.04 -16.88
N LEU A 242 12.25 -4.02 -15.79
CA LEU A 242 13.30 -4.99 -15.48
C LEU A 242 12.90 -5.76 -14.22
N LEU A 243 12.81 -7.08 -14.32
CA LEU A 243 12.56 -7.98 -13.20
C LEU A 243 13.87 -8.58 -12.71
N LEU A 244 14.18 -8.42 -11.43
CA LEU A 244 15.37 -8.92 -10.78
C LEU A 244 14.97 -10.04 -9.81
N SER A 245 15.66 -11.18 -9.88
CA SER A 245 15.51 -12.30 -8.96
C SER A 245 16.75 -13.18 -8.99
N GLU A 246 17.01 -13.93 -7.92
CA GLU A 246 18.04 -14.98 -7.90
C GLU A 246 17.67 -16.17 -8.81
N ASP A 247 16.40 -16.29 -9.18
CA ASP A 247 15.91 -17.35 -10.08
C ASP A 247 16.44 -17.18 -11.51
N TYR A 248 17.03 -16.02 -11.84
CA TYR A 248 17.56 -15.69 -13.15
C TYR A 248 19.03 -15.28 -13.05
N GLU A 249 19.88 -15.78 -13.97
CA GLU A 249 21.29 -15.40 -14.03
C GLU A 249 21.51 -13.89 -14.27
N ARG A 250 20.54 -13.25 -14.95
CA ARG A 250 20.55 -11.83 -15.25
C ARG A 250 19.14 -11.26 -15.08
N PRO A 251 19.02 -9.96 -14.77
CA PRO A 251 17.72 -9.30 -14.73
C PRO A 251 16.96 -9.46 -16.06
N LEU A 252 15.70 -9.84 -16.00
CA LEU A 252 14.85 -10.10 -17.15
C LEU A 252 14.18 -8.80 -17.63
N PRO A 253 14.50 -8.31 -18.83
CA PRO A 253 13.83 -7.14 -19.38
C PRO A 253 12.49 -7.53 -20.03
N SER A 254 11.52 -6.63 -19.95
CA SER A 254 10.37 -6.63 -20.86
C SER A 254 10.79 -6.22 -22.27
N GLN A 255 9.83 -6.25 -23.20
CA GLN A 255 9.96 -5.50 -24.46
C GLN A 255 10.06 -3.98 -24.21
N GLN A 256 10.30 -3.22 -25.30
CA GLN A 256 10.41 -1.77 -25.29
C GLN A 256 9.09 -1.11 -25.66
N TYR A 257 8.79 0.02 -24.99
CA TYR A 257 7.53 0.74 -25.08
C TYR A 257 7.75 2.26 -25.15
N ASP A 258 6.79 2.97 -25.75
CA ASP A 258 6.76 4.44 -25.74
C ASP A 258 6.55 4.99 -24.33
N SER A 259 5.78 4.26 -23.50
CA SER A 259 5.57 4.60 -22.09
C SER A 259 5.24 3.36 -21.26
N VAL A 260 5.56 3.43 -19.97
CA VAL A 260 5.21 2.41 -18.96
C VAL A 260 4.70 3.13 -17.71
N TRP A 261 3.61 2.65 -17.11
CA TRP A 261 3.05 3.16 -15.86
C TRP A 261 2.42 2.03 -15.03
N SER A 262 2.00 2.35 -13.79
CA SER A 262 1.40 1.38 -12.85
C SER A 262 2.19 0.08 -12.68
N VAL A 263 3.52 0.18 -12.54
CA VAL A 263 4.37 -0.99 -12.30
C VAL A 263 4.15 -1.48 -10.86
N VAL A 264 3.68 -2.72 -10.72
CA VAL A 264 3.44 -3.40 -9.45
C VAL A 264 4.23 -4.69 -9.38
N LEU A 265 4.88 -4.94 -8.24
CA LEU A 265 5.62 -6.16 -7.97
C LEU A 265 4.75 -7.12 -7.17
N HIS A 266 4.78 -8.40 -7.54
CA HIS A 266 4.12 -9.43 -6.77
C HIS A 266 4.73 -9.49 -5.35
N PRO A 267 3.93 -9.63 -4.28
CA PRO A 267 4.41 -9.51 -2.90
C PRO A 267 5.48 -10.55 -2.50
N TYR A 268 5.45 -11.74 -3.09
CA TYR A 268 6.32 -12.89 -2.72
C TYR A 268 7.15 -13.50 -3.87
N LEU A 269 6.56 -13.70 -5.04
CA LEU A 269 7.18 -14.31 -6.23
C LEU A 269 7.87 -13.27 -7.13
N PRO A 270 8.84 -13.68 -7.97
CA PRO A 270 9.45 -12.83 -8.98
C PRO A 270 8.51 -12.65 -10.18
N GLN A 271 7.44 -11.90 -9.97
CA GLN A 271 6.43 -11.57 -10.96
C GLN A 271 6.07 -10.09 -10.87
N TYR A 272 5.67 -9.49 -11.99
CA TYR A 272 5.24 -8.11 -12.00
C TYR A 272 4.03 -7.89 -12.90
N GLY A 273 3.25 -6.89 -12.56
CA GLY A 273 2.24 -6.28 -13.41
C GLY A 273 2.69 -4.91 -13.85
N ALA A 274 2.41 -4.51 -15.08
CA ALA A 274 2.61 -3.13 -15.53
C ALA A 274 1.66 -2.79 -16.67
N LEU A 275 1.47 -1.50 -16.92
CA LEU A 275 0.76 -1.01 -18.08
C LEU A 275 1.75 -0.32 -19.02
N ALA A 276 1.57 -0.50 -20.32
CA ALA A 276 2.48 0.05 -21.31
C ALA A 276 1.76 0.46 -22.59
N SER A 277 2.39 1.37 -23.36
CA SER A 277 1.91 1.78 -24.67
C SER A 277 2.97 1.59 -25.74
N ARG A 278 2.58 1.11 -26.92
CA ARG A 278 3.44 1.03 -28.10
C ARG A 278 2.66 1.34 -29.37
N GLN A 279 3.08 2.36 -30.11
CA GLN A 279 2.47 2.82 -31.37
C GLN A 279 0.96 3.06 -31.23
N GLY A 280 0.55 3.71 -30.12
CA GLY A 280 -0.85 4.01 -29.82
C GLY A 280 -1.70 2.82 -29.33
N ASN A 281 -1.12 1.63 -29.18
CA ASN A 281 -1.78 0.47 -28.58
C ASN A 281 -1.41 0.34 -27.10
N PHE A 282 -2.33 -0.20 -26.29
CA PHE A 282 -2.15 -0.37 -24.85
C PHE A 282 -2.06 -1.85 -24.46
N PHE A 283 -1.16 -2.14 -23.53
CA PHE A 283 -0.83 -3.48 -23.08
C PHE A 283 -0.87 -3.59 -21.56
N LEU A 284 -1.46 -4.68 -21.07
CA LEU A 284 -1.17 -5.22 -19.74
C LEU A 284 0.04 -6.14 -19.85
N LEU A 285 1.06 -5.86 -19.06
CA LEU A 285 2.23 -6.70 -18.92
C LEU A 285 2.06 -7.56 -17.67
N HIS A 286 2.18 -8.87 -17.83
CA HIS A 286 2.29 -9.80 -16.71
C HIS A 286 3.58 -10.61 -16.86
N SER A 287 4.59 -10.27 -16.08
CA SER A 287 5.90 -10.96 -16.02
C SER A 287 6.54 -11.20 -17.40
N GLY A 288 6.47 -10.20 -18.28
CA GLY A 288 7.01 -10.26 -19.64
C GLY A 288 6.02 -10.68 -20.73
N THR A 289 4.85 -11.22 -20.36
CA THR A 289 3.77 -11.53 -21.31
C THR A 289 2.96 -10.27 -21.60
N GLU A 290 2.74 -9.98 -22.89
CA GLU A 290 1.95 -8.85 -23.38
C GLU A 290 0.50 -9.27 -23.65
N TYR A 291 -0.46 -8.59 -23.02
CA TYR A 291 -1.88 -8.72 -23.30
C TYR A 291 -2.43 -7.41 -23.85
N GLY A 292 -2.95 -7.42 -25.08
CA GLY A 292 -3.60 -6.24 -25.64
C GLY A 292 -4.90 -5.93 -24.89
N ILE A 293 -5.02 -4.73 -24.34
CA ILE A 293 -6.17 -4.33 -23.50
C ILE A 293 -7.16 -3.40 -24.20
N GLY A 294 -6.91 -3.05 -25.47
CA GLY A 294 -7.83 -2.28 -26.30
C GLY A 294 -7.27 -0.92 -26.69
N ARG A 295 -8.17 0.02 -26.97
CA ARG A 295 -7.85 1.37 -27.47
C ARG A 295 -7.75 2.43 -26.38
N PHE A 296 -8.17 2.13 -25.16
CA PHE A 296 -8.08 3.04 -24.03
C PHE A 296 -7.20 2.46 -22.93
N PRO A 297 -6.39 3.30 -22.25
CA PRO A 297 -5.49 2.83 -21.22
C PRO A 297 -6.26 2.48 -19.94
N LEU A 298 -5.82 1.42 -19.26
CA LEU A 298 -6.11 1.27 -17.83
C LEU A 298 -5.32 2.32 -17.05
N GLU A 299 -5.88 2.80 -15.94
CA GLU A 299 -5.15 3.73 -15.06
C GLU A 299 -4.23 3.01 -14.10
N ARG A 300 -4.70 1.88 -13.55
CA ARG A 300 -4.01 1.13 -12.49
C ARG A 300 -4.25 -0.37 -12.62
N VAL A 301 -3.22 -1.12 -12.25
CA VAL A 301 -3.30 -2.55 -11.96
C VAL A 301 -2.82 -2.84 -10.55
N SER A 302 -3.26 -3.95 -9.97
CA SER A 302 -2.88 -4.40 -8.65
C SER A 302 -2.93 -5.91 -8.58
N PHE A 303 -2.04 -6.50 -7.79
CA PHE A 303 -2.18 -7.89 -7.39
C PHE A 303 -3.24 -8.01 -6.29
N THR A 304 -3.95 -9.13 -6.25
CA THR A 304 -4.70 -9.52 -5.07
C THR A 304 -3.78 -9.62 -3.85
N PRO A 305 -4.31 -9.53 -2.61
CA PRO A 305 -3.47 -9.53 -1.41
C PRO A 305 -2.56 -10.76 -1.25
N ASP A 306 -2.96 -11.91 -1.81
CA ASP A 306 -2.17 -13.15 -1.85
C ASP A 306 -1.25 -13.25 -3.08
N GLY A 307 -1.38 -12.32 -4.03
CA GLY A 307 -0.62 -12.27 -5.28
C GLY A 307 -1.15 -13.19 -6.39
N SER A 308 -2.22 -13.95 -6.15
CA SER A 308 -2.68 -14.99 -7.08
C SER A 308 -3.27 -14.47 -8.40
N GLU A 309 -3.77 -13.22 -8.42
CA GLU A 309 -4.39 -12.63 -9.61
C GLU A 309 -3.88 -11.18 -9.79
N LEU A 310 -3.50 -10.83 -11.02
CA LEU A 310 -3.27 -9.45 -11.43
C LEU A 310 -4.56 -8.89 -12.03
N TYR A 311 -5.05 -7.78 -11.48
CA TYR A 311 -6.31 -7.20 -11.92
C TYR A 311 -6.25 -5.68 -12.13
N GLY A 312 -7.17 -5.18 -12.95
CA GLY A 312 -7.36 -3.74 -13.18
C GLY A 312 -8.70 -3.44 -13.82
N LEU A 313 -9.15 -2.20 -13.72
CA LEU A 313 -10.40 -1.72 -14.29
C LEU A 313 -10.11 -0.82 -15.49
N GLY A 314 -10.72 -1.14 -16.64
CA GLY A 314 -10.65 -0.32 -17.85
C GLY A 314 -12.04 -0.03 -18.39
N CYS A 315 -12.17 1.02 -19.19
CA CYS A 315 -13.41 1.33 -19.91
C CYS A 315 -13.09 1.77 -21.33
N ASP A 316 -13.73 1.11 -22.30
CA ASP A 316 -13.75 1.54 -23.70
C ASP A 316 -15.15 2.16 -23.98
N VAL A 317 -15.99 1.45 -24.74
CA VAL A 317 -17.44 1.70 -24.84
C VAL A 317 -18.15 1.17 -23.60
N ASP A 318 -17.74 -0.02 -23.14
CA ASP A 318 -18.19 -0.64 -21.90
C ASP A 318 -17.00 -0.80 -20.95
N CYS A 319 -17.25 -0.68 -19.65
CA CYS A 319 -16.25 -1.04 -18.66
C CYS A 319 -16.02 -2.55 -18.58
N PHE A 320 -14.78 -2.93 -18.30
CA PHE A 320 -14.35 -4.31 -18.16
C PHE A 320 -13.33 -4.45 -17.03
N LEU A 321 -13.39 -5.58 -16.35
CA LEU A 321 -12.34 -6.00 -15.43
C LEU A 321 -11.31 -6.81 -16.24
N VAL A 322 -10.04 -6.46 -16.14
CA VAL A 322 -8.96 -7.32 -16.64
C VAL A 322 -8.49 -8.21 -15.49
N LEU A 323 -8.40 -9.51 -15.72
CA LEU A 323 -7.85 -10.51 -14.81
C LEU A 323 -6.79 -11.32 -15.55
N ASP A 324 -5.52 -11.19 -15.18
CA ASP A 324 -4.39 -11.91 -15.77
C ASP A 324 -4.38 -11.86 -17.32
N GLY A 325 -4.77 -10.70 -17.88
CA GLY A 325 -4.87 -10.49 -19.32
C GLY A 325 -6.24 -10.80 -19.94
N GLN A 326 -7.11 -11.53 -19.24
CA GLN A 326 -8.47 -11.80 -19.70
C GLN A 326 -9.39 -10.60 -19.44
N ARG A 327 -10.13 -10.15 -20.46
CA ARG A 327 -11.13 -9.08 -20.33
C ARG A 327 -12.50 -9.68 -19.98
N LEU A 328 -13.08 -9.18 -18.88
CA LEU A 328 -14.43 -9.54 -18.42
C LEU A 328 -15.35 -8.32 -18.55
N PRO A 329 -16.33 -8.33 -19.46
CA PRO A 329 -17.22 -7.20 -19.67
C PRO A 329 -18.12 -6.97 -18.45
N LEU A 330 -18.30 -5.71 -18.07
CA LEU A 330 -19.17 -5.29 -16.96
C LEU A 330 -20.43 -4.56 -17.48
N GLY A 331 -20.43 -3.92 -18.65
CA GLY A 331 -21.64 -3.35 -19.27
C GLY A 331 -22.34 -2.23 -18.48
N GLN A 332 -21.66 -1.55 -17.55
CA GLN A 332 -22.14 -0.34 -16.87
C GLN A 332 -20.97 0.66 -16.73
N ASP A 333 -21.31 1.93 -16.53
CA ASP A 333 -20.36 3.03 -16.34
C ASP A 333 -19.73 2.99 -14.94
N LEU A 334 -18.59 2.30 -14.84
CA LEU A 334 -17.64 2.53 -13.75
C LEU A 334 -16.60 3.56 -14.21
N SER A 335 -15.96 4.23 -13.25
CA SER A 335 -14.80 5.06 -13.58
C SER A 335 -13.53 4.19 -13.60
N PRO A 336 -12.65 4.27 -14.63
CA PRO A 336 -11.33 3.61 -14.61
C PRO A 336 -10.46 4.01 -13.41
N ALA A 337 -10.67 5.22 -12.87
CA ALA A 337 -9.97 5.73 -11.69
C ALA A 337 -10.47 5.11 -10.37
N GLN A 338 -11.56 4.34 -10.40
CA GLN A 338 -12.17 3.75 -9.23
C GLN A 338 -11.20 2.75 -8.57
N VAL A 339 -10.93 2.94 -7.28
CA VAL A 339 -10.23 1.93 -6.48
C VAL A 339 -11.17 0.76 -6.25
N ILE A 340 -10.72 -0.42 -6.65
CA ILE A 340 -11.47 -1.67 -6.53
C ILE A 340 -10.69 -2.69 -5.69
N ALA A 341 -11.40 -3.50 -4.92
CA ALA A 341 -10.83 -4.63 -4.19
C ALA A 341 -11.33 -5.95 -4.77
N ARG A 342 -10.43 -6.94 -4.87
CA ARG A 342 -10.76 -8.25 -5.40
C ARG A 342 -10.53 -9.34 -4.37
N ARG A 343 -11.49 -10.27 -4.30
CA ARG A 343 -11.37 -11.50 -3.53
C ARG A 343 -10.70 -12.55 -4.43
N PRO A 344 -9.54 -13.09 -4.04
CA PRO A 344 -8.82 -14.09 -4.83
C PRO A 344 -9.70 -15.27 -5.25
N GLY A 345 -9.60 -15.68 -6.52
CA GLY A 345 -10.28 -16.86 -7.07
C GLY A 345 -11.80 -16.78 -7.09
N SER A 346 -12.38 -15.63 -6.76
CA SER A 346 -13.82 -15.43 -6.73
C SER A 346 -14.33 -14.74 -7.98
N LYS A 347 -15.64 -14.81 -8.19
CA LYS A 347 -16.32 -14.06 -9.23
C LYS A 347 -16.82 -12.70 -8.74
N THR A 348 -16.23 -12.17 -7.68
CA THR A 348 -16.64 -10.89 -7.08
C THR A 348 -15.51 -9.90 -7.03
N PHE A 349 -15.87 -8.62 -7.08
CA PHE A 349 -15.00 -7.50 -6.73
C PHE A 349 -15.87 -6.42 -6.07
N SER A 350 -15.24 -5.54 -5.29
CA SER A 350 -15.91 -4.44 -4.64
C SER A 350 -15.36 -3.09 -5.07
N TYR A 351 -16.21 -2.09 -4.99
CA TYR A 351 -15.89 -0.68 -5.20
C TYR A 351 -16.80 0.17 -4.31
N SER A 352 -16.38 1.39 -4.01
CA SER A 352 -17.19 2.34 -3.25
C SER A 352 -17.72 3.41 -4.18
N THR A 353 -19.03 3.64 -4.17
CA THR A 353 -19.59 4.91 -4.66
C THR A 353 -19.41 5.97 -3.57
N PRO A 354 -19.73 7.25 -3.82
CA PRO A 354 -19.73 8.25 -2.75
C PRO A 354 -20.58 7.84 -1.53
N THR A 355 -21.58 6.98 -1.70
CA THR A 355 -22.57 6.65 -0.65
C THR A 355 -22.60 5.20 -0.20
N ASN A 356 -22.08 4.22 -0.96
CA ASN A 356 -22.20 2.81 -0.59
C ASN A 356 -20.94 2.02 -0.94
N LEU A 357 -20.71 0.95 -0.18
CA LEU A 357 -19.86 -0.17 -0.60
C LEU A 357 -20.68 -1.09 -1.51
N PHE A 358 -20.21 -1.32 -2.74
CA PHE A 358 -20.80 -2.27 -3.67
C PHE A 358 -19.93 -3.51 -3.79
N VAL A 359 -20.56 -4.68 -3.85
CA VAL A 359 -19.95 -5.95 -4.28
C VAL A 359 -20.66 -6.42 -5.53
N ARG A 360 -19.90 -6.63 -6.59
CA ARG A 360 -20.42 -6.97 -7.91
C ARG A 360 -19.90 -8.32 -8.36
N ARG A 361 -20.75 -9.09 -9.04
CA ARG A 361 -20.35 -10.32 -9.72
C ARG A 361 -19.79 -10.05 -11.12
N THR A 362 -18.77 -10.80 -11.52
CA THR A 362 -18.16 -10.74 -12.86
C THR A 362 -18.85 -11.66 -13.87
N ASP A 363 -19.61 -12.66 -13.41
CA ASP A 363 -20.30 -13.62 -14.27
C ASP A 363 -21.80 -13.35 -14.44
N LYS A 364 -22.36 -12.42 -13.66
CA LYS A 364 -23.79 -12.08 -13.64
C LYS A 364 -23.94 -10.59 -13.40
N ALA A 365 -24.96 -9.98 -14.00
CA ALA A 365 -25.33 -8.58 -13.76
C ALA A 365 -26.06 -8.39 -12.41
N THR A 366 -25.47 -8.90 -11.33
CA THR A 366 -26.01 -8.83 -9.97
C THR A 366 -24.99 -8.17 -9.05
N PHE A 367 -25.48 -7.35 -8.14
CA PHE A 367 -24.67 -6.67 -7.13
C PHE A 367 -25.39 -6.67 -5.78
N THR A 368 -24.60 -6.55 -4.73
CA THR A 368 -25.02 -6.32 -3.36
C THR A 368 -24.40 -5.00 -2.93
N TYR A 369 -25.05 -4.25 -2.04
CA TYR A 369 -24.51 -3.01 -1.53
C TYR A 369 -24.78 -2.87 -0.03
N SER A 370 -23.91 -2.14 0.64
CA SER A 370 -24.08 -1.76 2.04
C SER A 370 -25.23 -0.76 2.21
N ARG A 371 -25.55 -0.42 3.46
CA ARG A 371 -26.30 0.82 3.78
C ARG A 371 -25.72 2.04 3.05
N MET A 372 -26.57 3.03 2.83
CA MET A 372 -26.15 4.35 2.37
C MET A 372 -25.46 5.12 3.49
N CYS A 373 -24.41 5.84 3.11
CA CYS A 373 -23.64 6.73 3.95
C CYS A 373 -23.46 8.09 3.26
N ASP A 374 -23.08 9.11 4.02
CA ASP A 374 -22.75 10.43 3.46
C ASP A 374 -21.42 10.38 2.69
N HIS A 375 -20.51 9.51 3.15
CA HIS A 375 -19.25 9.24 2.50
C HIS A 375 -18.82 7.78 2.74
N VAL A 376 -18.22 7.13 1.74
CA VAL A 376 -17.63 5.79 1.85
C VAL A 376 -16.21 5.80 1.31
N LEU A 377 -15.28 5.31 2.11
CA LEU A 377 -13.87 5.18 1.72
C LEU A 377 -13.65 4.03 0.74
N PRO A 378 -12.52 4.02 -0.01
CA PRO A 378 -12.16 2.89 -0.86
C PRO A 378 -12.19 1.56 -0.12
N PRO A 379 -12.67 0.48 -0.76
CA PRO A 379 -12.80 -0.80 -0.10
C PRO A 379 -11.48 -1.57 -0.08
N ILE A 380 -11.41 -2.54 0.82
CA ILE A 380 -10.39 -3.58 0.86
C ILE A 380 -11.05 -4.95 0.75
N TYR A 381 -10.25 -5.97 0.46
CA TYR A 381 -10.60 -7.35 0.77
C TYR A 381 -9.83 -7.80 2.01
N ASN A 382 -10.53 -7.93 3.14
CA ASN A 382 -9.92 -8.37 4.39
C ASN A 382 -9.73 -9.90 4.36
N ARG A 383 -8.52 -10.33 4.05
CA ARG A 383 -8.15 -11.76 3.97
C ARG A 383 -8.29 -12.51 5.30
N ARG A 384 -8.18 -11.82 6.45
CA ARG A 384 -8.29 -12.44 7.79
C ARG A 384 -9.75 -12.79 8.11
N ARG A 385 -10.69 -12.00 7.59
CA ARG A 385 -12.14 -12.17 7.83
C ARG A 385 -12.90 -12.72 6.62
N GLY A 386 -12.25 -12.83 5.47
CA GLY A 386 -12.83 -13.40 4.25
C GLY A 386 -13.96 -12.58 3.65
N ARG A 387 -13.89 -11.25 3.75
CA ARG A 387 -14.96 -10.33 3.34
C ARG A 387 -14.42 -9.00 2.84
N TYR A 388 -15.20 -8.29 2.02
CA TYR A 388 -14.93 -6.91 1.65
C TYR A 388 -15.28 -5.98 2.81
N GLU A 389 -14.45 -4.97 3.04
CA GLU A 389 -14.67 -3.98 4.09
C GLU A 389 -14.41 -2.57 3.56
N ALA A 390 -15.16 -1.59 4.06
CA ALA A 390 -14.95 -0.17 3.84
C ALA A 390 -15.42 0.62 5.07
N LEU A 391 -14.91 1.84 5.26
CA LEU A 391 -15.44 2.74 6.27
C LEU A 391 -16.52 3.64 5.66
N GLY A 392 -17.66 3.73 6.35
CA GLY A 392 -18.76 4.63 5.99
C GLY A 392 -18.98 5.67 7.08
N ILE A 393 -19.28 6.90 6.66
CA ILE A 393 -19.55 8.03 7.57
C ILE A 393 -21.00 8.47 7.41
N VAL A 394 -21.73 8.60 8.52
CA VAL A 394 -23.11 9.14 8.54
C VAL A 394 -23.26 10.10 9.70
N GLN A 395 -23.50 11.38 9.39
CA GLN A 395 -23.73 12.44 10.37
C GLN A 395 -22.63 12.45 11.47
N GLY A 396 -21.37 12.32 11.06
CA GLY A 396 -20.21 12.29 11.96
C GLY A 396 -19.96 10.95 12.68
N ARG A 397 -20.82 9.95 12.51
CA ARG A 397 -20.63 8.59 13.02
C ARG A 397 -19.84 7.74 12.05
N LEU A 398 -18.96 6.89 12.56
CA LEU A 398 -18.12 6.00 11.76
C LEU A 398 -18.65 4.56 11.84
N TYR A 399 -18.80 3.92 10.68
CA TYR A 399 -19.26 2.54 10.54
C TYR A 399 -18.25 1.70 9.77
N LEU A 400 -18.08 0.45 10.17
CA LEU A 400 -17.46 -0.57 9.36
C LEU A 400 -18.54 -1.22 8.50
N LEU A 401 -18.46 -1.01 7.19
CA LEU A 401 -19.30 -1.66 6.20
C LEU A 401 -18.62 -2.97 5.79
N SER A 402 -19.35 -4.08 5.81
CA SER A 402 -18.82 -5.40 5.45
C SER A 402 -19.75 -6.11 4.47
N CYS A 403 -19.19 -6.77 3.45
CA CYS A 403 -19.95 -7.57 2.48
C CYS A 403 -19.16 -8.84 2.09
N LEU A 404 -19.84 -9.94 1.76
CA LEU A 404 -19.21 -11.24 1.43
C LEU A 404 -18.63 -11.37 0.01
#